data_AF-A0A6M7V981-F1
#
_entry.id   AF-A0A6M7V981-F1
#
_cell.length_a   1.000
_cell.length_b   1.000
_cell.length_c   1.000
_cell.angle_alpha   90.00
_cell.angle_beta   90.00
_cell.angle_gamma   90.00
#
_symmetry.space_group_name_H-M   'P 1'
#
loop_
_entity.id
_entity.type
_entity.pdbx_description
1 polymer ?
#
loop_
_entity_poly.entity_id
_entity_poly.type
_entity_poly.pdbx_seq_one_letter_code
_entity_poly.pdbx_strand_id
1 'polypeptide(L)'
;MRAILIPLALAGLCQAAHAGDISSVYTDLDSKKDCVTYAQAEEGEGDWAELACSGYRGYPVLIAYDDARESLFYGFPPGGDMTSAWESFSGFNSSGTKVEWRIETTGDKTVPFAVIHRRSISNGEDANKSTDVLLVAKVGQMDARESCTVGLVLATGNPQANDQARKLADEKARTFACGKDRHTVIGNVPAFGRVDN
;
A
#
# COMPACT_ATOMS: atom_id res chain seq x y z
N MET A 1 -70.62 -20.04 -7.96
CA MET A 1 -69.39 -19.89 -7.15
C MET A 1 -68.40 -19.08 -7.99
N ARG A 2 -68.15 -17.82 -7.63
CA ARG A 2 -67.23 -16.91 -8.36
C ARG A 2 -65.87 -16.99 -7.70
N ALA A 3 -64.87 -17.51 -8.41
CA ALA A 3 -63.48 -17.51 -7.96
C ALA A 3 -62.86 -16.14 -8.31
N ILE A 4 -62.40 -15.41 -7.30
CA ILE A 4 -61.67 -14.15 -7.46
C ILE A 4 -60.18 -14.49 -7.40
N LEU A 5 -59.47 -14.28 -8.52
CA LEU A 5 -58.01 -14.38 -8.61
C LEU A 5 -57.41 -13.01 -8.22
N ILE A 6 -56.63 -12.98 -7.14
CA ILE A 6 -55.87 -11.81 -6.71
C ILE A 6 -54.46 -11.92 -7.35
N PRO A 7 -54.04 -10.98 -8.20
CA PRO A 7 -52.67 -10.97 -8.71
C PRO A 7 -51.73 -10.44 -7.62
N LEU A 8 -50.80 -11.28 -7.19
CA LEU A 8 -49.74 -10.91 -6.26
C LEU A 8 -48.67 -10.10 -7.02
N ALA A 9 -48.68 -8.77 -6.87
CA ALA A 9 -47.67 -7.89 -7.44
C ALA A 9 -46.37 -8.01 -6.63
N LEU A 10 -45.38 -8.70 -7.19
CA LEU A 10 -44.03 -8.80 -6.62
C LEU A 10 -43.26 -7.51 -6.94
N ALA A 11 -43.41 -6.48 -6.10
CA ALA A 11 -42.59 -5.27 -6.19
C ALA A 11 -41.17 -5.59 -5.73
N GLY A 12 -40.27 -5.83 -6.68
CA GLY A 12 -38.84 -5.99 -6.42
C GLY A 12 -38.26 -4.70 -5.88
N LEU A 13 -37.85 -4.70 -4.61
CA LEU A 13 -36.99 -3.68 -4.03
C LEU A 13 -35.61 -3.80 -4.69
N CYS A 14 -35.41 -3.10 -5.80
CA CYS A 14 -34.07 -2.78 -6.30
C CYS A 14 -33.42 -1.85 -5.27
N GLN A 15 -32.75 -2.41 -4.26
CA GLN A 15 -31.76 -1.66 -3.51
C GLN A 15 -30.67 -1.28 -4.49
N ALA A 16 -30.58 0.02 -4.81
CA ALA A 16 -29.45 0.54 -5.54
C ALA A 16 -28.19 0.20 -4.73
N ALA A 17 -27.34 -0.68 -5.28
CA ALA A 17 -26.02 -0.91 -4.74
C ALA A 17 -25.24 0.39 -4.90
N HIS A 18 -25.18 1.20 -3.84
CA HIS A 18 -24.29 2.35 -3.79
C HIS A 18 -22.86 1.82 -3.71
N ALA A 19 -22.15 1.87 -4.85
CA ALA A 19 -20.70 1.72 -4.83
C ALA A 19 -20.12 2.84 -3.95
N GLY A 20 -19.17 2.49 -3.08
CA GLY A 20 -18.51 3.48 -2.24
C GLY A 20 -17.74 4.49 -3.10
N ASP A 21 -17.70 5.74 -2.64
CA ASP A 21 -16.94 6.79 -3.31
C ASP A 21 -15.45 6.61 -3.04
N ILE A 22 -14.67 6.47 -4.10
CA ILE A 22 -13.21 6.31 -4.02
C ILE A 22 -12.52 7.66 -4.19
N SER A 23 -11.56 7.99 -3.31
CA SER A 23 -10.77 9.22 -3.40
C SER A 23 -9.35 9.06 -2.86
N SER A 24 -8.49 10.04 -3.12
CA SER A 24 -7.15 10.15 -2.54
C SER A 24 -7.17 11.05 -1.31
N VAL A 25 -6.49 10.62 -0.25
CA VAL A 25 -6.08 11.49 0.86
C VAL A 25 -4.59 11.32 1.10
N TYR A 26 -3.94 12.36 1.61
CA TYR A 26 -2.48 12.38 1.73
C TYR A 26 -2.07 12.56 3.19
N THR A 27 -1.06 11.79 3.60
CA THR A 27 -0.35 12.03 4.86
C THR A 27 1.12 12.28 4.55
N ASP A 28 1.77 13.05 5.42
CA ASP A 28 3.22 13.12 5.42
C ASP A 28 3.78 11.90 6.17
N LEU A 29 5.01 11.52 5.83
CA LEU A 29 5.80 10.48 6.49
C LEU A 29 7.18 11.09 6.77
N ASP A 30 7.30 11.78 7.90
CA ASP A 30 8.58 12.32 8.39
C ASP A 30 9.09 11.43 9.52
N SER A 31 10.13 10.65 9.26
CA SER A 31 10.67 9.68 10.23
C SER A 31 11.12 10.30 11.55
N LYS A 32 11.42 11.62 11.56
CA LYS A 32 11.85 12.33 12.76
C LYS A 32 10.70 12.87 13.60
N LYS A 33 9.49 12.97 13.03
CA LYS A 33 8.32 13.56 13.70
C LYS A 33 7.23 12.53 13.96
N ASP A 34 6.98 11.68 12.98
CA ASP A 34 5.76 10.88 12.92
C ASP A 34 6.00 9.43 13.33
N CYS A 35 7.25 9.05 13.62
CA CYS A 35 7.67 7.69 13.87
C CYS A 35 8.30 7.48 15.25
N VAL A 36 8.06 6.29 15.79
CA VAL A 36 8.74 5.75 16.97
C VAL A 36 9.63 4.60 16.52
N THR A 37 10.94 4.70 16.79
CA THR A 37 11.86 3.57 16.66
C THR A 37 11.63 2.60 17.81
N TYR A 38 11.28 1.35 17.51
CA TYR A 38 10.98 0.35 18.53
C TYR A 38 12.01 -0.79 18.59
N ALA A 39 12.85 -0.92 17.56
CA ALA A 39 14.03 -1.77 17.57
C ALA A 39 15.12 -1.11 16.69
N GLN A 40 16.40 -1.29 17.04
CA GLN A 40 17.55 -0.82 16.26
C GLN A 40 18.82 -1.55 16.68
N ALA A 41 19.84 -1.52 15.81
CA ALA A 41 21.16 -2.06 16.10
C ALA A 41 21.80 -1.42 17.35
N GLU A 42 22.55 -2.21 18.12
CA GLU A 42 23.48 -1.66 19.11
C GLU A 42 24.67 -1.00 18.40
N GLU A 43 25.39 -0.14 19.13
CA GLU A 43 26.55 0.57 18.59
C GLU A 43 27.61 -0.42 18.08
N GLY A 44 27.89 -0.39 16.78
CA GLY A 44 28.86 -1.27 16.13
C GLY A 44 28.31 -2.62 15.67
N GLU A 45 27.03 -2.89 15.85
CA GLU A 45 26.37 -4.16 15.45
C GLU A 45 25.58 -4.09 14.13
N GLY A 46 25.86 -3.07 13.32
CA GLY A 46 25.24 -2.87 11.99
C GLY A 46 24.49 -1.55 11.88
N ASP A 47 23.71 -1.42 10.80
CA ASP A 47 22.91 -0.24 10.50
C ASP A 47 21.48 -0.67 10.13
N TRP A 48 20.68 -0.99 11.15
CA TRP A 48 19.28 -1.38 10.99
C TRP A 48 18.41 -0.73 12.07
N ALA A 49 17.16 -0.48 11.71
CA ALA A 49 16.15 0.08 12.61
C ALA A 49 14.74 -0.31 12.17
N GLU A 50 13.85 -0.51 13.13
CA GLU A 50 12.43 -0.73 12.91
C GLU A 50 11.63 0.43 13.51
N LEU A 51 10.77 1.02 12.69
CA LEU A 51 10.01 2.21 13.02
C LEU A 51 8.52 1.96 12.80
N ALA A 52 7.71 2.51 13.72
CA ALA A 52 6.26 2.59 13.58
C ALA A 52 5.83 4.05 13.43
N CYS A 53 5.24 4.37 12.29
CA CYS A 53 4.88 5.74 11.91
C CYS A 53 3.37 5.96 11.87
N SER A 54 2.95 7.18 12.17
CA SER A 54 1.58 7.62 12.03
C SER A 54 1.20 7.70 10.55
N GLY A 55 0.15 6.98 10.16
CA GLY A 55 -0.45 7.08 8.83
C GLY A 55 -1.86 7.68 8.87
N TYR A 56 -2.75 7.18 8.02
CA TYR A 56 -4.10 7.73 7.90
C TYR A 56 -5.05 7.18 8.97
N ARG A 57 -5.66 8.05 9.79
CA ARG A 57 -6.72 7.70 10.77
C ARG A 57 -6.40 6.46 11.62
N GLY A 58 -5.16 6.36 12.09
CA GLY A 58 -4.70 5.26 12.95
C GLY A 58 -4.19 4.01 12.22
N TYR A 59 -4.21 3.98 10.88
CA TYR A 59 -3.48 2.97 10.11
C TYR A 59 -1.99 3.32 10.15
N PRO A 60 -1.12 2.47 10.69
CA PRO A 60 0.30 2.79 10.78
C PRO A 60 1.00 2.56 9.44
N VAL A 61 2.17 3.17 9.30
CA VAL A 61 3.18 2.78 8.30
C VAL A 61 4.36 2.23 9.08
N LEU A 62 4.71 0.97 8.86
CA LEU A 62 5.88 0.36 9.48
C LEU A 62 7.03 0.39 8.49
N ILE A 63 8.22 0.73 8.98
CA ILE A 63 9.44 0.80 8.19
C ILE A 63 10.46 -0.13 8.84
N ALA A 64 10.92 -1.12 8.10
CA ALA A 64 12.11 -1.89 8.44
C ALA A 64 13.26 -1.36 7.58
N TYR A 65 14.22 -0.70 8.21
CA TYR A 65 15.43 -0.21 7.60
C TYR A 65 16.58 -1.17 7.90
N ASP A 66 17.34 -1.55 6.87
CA ASP A 66 18.56 -2.34 6.99
C ASP A 66 19.51 -1.99 5.84
N ASP A 67 20.74 -1.56 6.18
CA ASP A 67 21.84 -1.27 5.25
C ASP A 67 21.37 -0.52 3.98
N ALA A 68 20.91 0.71 4.22
CA ALA A 68 20.45 1.68 3.23
C ALA A 68 19.24 1.24 2.37
N ARG A 69 18.47 0.26 2.83
CA ARG A 69 17.23 -0.22 2.19
C ARG A 69 16.08 -0.11 3.19
N GLU A 70 14.89 0.20 2.68
CA GLU A 70 13.68 0.19 3.50
C GLU A 70 12.68 -0.81 2.92
N SER A 71 12.08 -1.61 3.80
CA SER A 71 10.86 -2.38 3.54
C SER A 71 9.70 -1.73 4.29
N LEU A 72 8.53 -1.63 3.64
CA LEU A 72 7.38 -0.92 4.23
C LEU A 72 6.14 -1.80 4.30
N PHE A 73 5.42 -1.66 5.40
CA PHE A 73 4.12 -2.27 5.62
C PHE A 73 3.09 -1.18 5.88
N TYR A 74 1.93 -1.26 5.24
CA TYR A 74 0.87 -0.26 5.38
C TYR A 74 -0.37 -0.86 6.03
N GLY A 75 -0.78 -0.30 7.16
CA GLY A 75 -1.91 -0.79 7.94
C GLY A 75 -1.51 -1.76 9.05
N PHE A 76 -2.44 -2.60 9.48
CA PHE A 76 -2.28 -3.43 10.67
C PHE A 76 -1.52 -4.74 10.36
N PRO A 77 -0.33 -4.97 10.94
CA PRO A 77 0.47 -6.16 10.68
C PRO A 77 -0.15 -7.44 11.26
N PRO A 78 0.16 -8.64 10.71
CA PRO A 78 -0.08 -9.89 11.42
C PRO A 78 0.70 -9.88 12.75
N GLY A 79 0.19 -10.57 13.77
CA GLY A 79 0.97 -10.78 14.99
C GLY A 79 2.06 -11.83 14.72
N GLY A 80 3.25 -11.66 15.30
CA GLY A 80 4.36 -12.61 15.18
C GLY A 80 5.39 -12.21 14.12
N ASP A 81 5.94 -13.20 13.42
CA ASP A 81 7.00 -13.00 12.43
C ASP A 81 6.48 -12.30 11.16
N MET A 82 7.12 -11.18 10.82
CA MET A 82 6.77 -10.29 9.71
C MET A 82 7.60 -10.54 8.45
N THR A 83 8.60 -11.43 8.48
CA THR A 83 9.52 -11.71 7.36
C THR A 83 8.80 -11.91 6.02
N SER A 84 7.72 -12.69 6.01
CA SER A 84 6.93 -12.97 4.80
C SER A 84 6.18 -11.76 4.19
N ALA A 85 6.04 -10.68 4.97
CA ALA A 85 5.33 -9.46 4.60
C ALA A 85 6.25 -8.35 4.07
N TRP A 86 7.57 -8.47 4.28
CA TRP A 86 8.51 -7.44 3.87
C TRP A 86 8.93 -7.61 2.41
N GLU A 87 8.77 -6.53 1.65
CA GLU A 87 9.24 -6.43 0.27
C GLU A 87 10.01 -5.12 0.10
N SER A 88 11.13 -5.17 -0.63
CA SER A 88 11.95 -3.99 -0.94
C SER A 88 12.58 -4.09 -2.32
N PHE A 89 13.14 -2.97 -2.76
CA PHE A 89 14.04 -2.94 -3.92
C PHE A 89 15.40 -3.51 -3.52
N SER A 90 16.03 -4.24 -4.44
CA SER A 90 17.34 -4.82 -4.20
C SER A 90 18.45 -3.77 -4.07
N GLY A 91 18.31 -2.62 -4.74
CA GLY A 91 19.23 -1.49 -4.61
C GLY A 91 18.88 -0.60 -3.43
N PHE A 92 19.84 0.22 -2.98
CA PHE A 92 19.62 1.23 -1.96
C PHE A 92 18.43 2.12 -2.33
N ASN A 93 17.56 2.35 -1.37
CA ASN A 93 16.28 2.99 -1.64
C ASN A 93 15.72 3.71 -0.42
N SER A 94 14.85 4.69 -0.69
CA SER A 94 14.19 5.49 0.34
C SER A 94 12.75 5.84 -0.02
N SER A 95 11.98 6.16 1.03
CA SER A 95 10.61 6.66 0.97
C SER A 95 10.56 8.11 0.56
N GLY A 96 9.63 8.46 -0.32
CA GLY A 96 9.15 9.83 -0.40
C GLY A 96 8.48 10.25 0.91
N THR A 97 8.38 11.55 1.16
CA THR A 97 7.75 12.05 2.40
C THR A 97 6.23 12.10 2.34
N LYS A 98 5.62 11.71 1.22
CA LYS A 98 4.16 11.77 1.01
C LYS A 98 3.60 10.40 0.66
N VAL A 99 2.61 9.99 1.44
CA VAL A 99 1.85 8.77 1.23
C VAL A 99 0.46 9.14 0.72
N GLU A 100 0.10 8.65 -0.46
CA GLU A 100 -1.25 8.75 -0.98
C GLU A 100 -2.05 7.52 -0.55
N TRP A 101 -3.12 7.71 0.20
CA TRP A 101 -4.05 6.68 0.59
C TRP A 101 -5.26 6.70 -0.33
N ARG A 102 -5.59 5.55 -0.91
CA ARG A 102 -6.84 5.35 -1.63
C ARG A 102 -7.88 4.88 -0.63
N ILE A 103 -8.89 5.73 -0.43
CA ILE A 103 -9.96 5.51 0.53
C ILE A 103 -11.27 5.24 -0.19
N GLU A 104 -12.09 4.39 0.40
CA GLU A 104 -13.48 4.17 -0.01
C GLU A 104 -14.39 4.67 1.11
N THR A 105 -15.37 5.50 0.76
CA THR A 105 -16.38 5.99 1.68
C THR A 105 -17.74 5.40 1.35
N THR A 106 -18.36 4.74 2.33
CA THR A 106 -19.70 4.16 2.22
C THR A 106 -20.51 4.63 3.42
N GLY A 107 -21.45 5.55 3.21
CA GLY A 107 -22.12 6.25 4.30
C GLY A 107 -21.10 6.99 5.17
N ASP A 108 -21.16 6.76 6.49
CA ASP A 108 -20.25 7.40 7.46
C ASP A 108 -18.90 6.68 7.63
N LYS A 109 -18.69 5.56 6.92
CA LYS A 109 -17.49 4.74 7.03
C LYS A 109 -16.50 5.10 5.92
N THR A 110 -15.30 5.52 6.29
CA THR A 110 -14.18 5.72 5.36
C THR A 110 -13.05 4.77 5.71
N VAL A 111 -12.62 3.94 4.75
CA VAL A 111 -11.57 2.94 4.94
C VAL A 111 -10.50 3.07 3.86
N PRO A 112 -9.21 3.16 4.22
CA PRO A 112 -8.13 3.02 3.23
C PRO A 112 -8.02 1.57 2.78
N PHE A 113 -7.97 1.33 1.47
CA PHE A 113 -7.80 -0.02 0.91
C PHE A 113 -6.49 -0.18 0.15
N ALA A 114 -5.85 0.92 -0.26
CA ALA A 114 -4.55 0.90 -0.91
C ALA A 114 -3.72 2.14 -0.56
N VAL A 115 -2.42 2.01 -0.74
CA VAL A 115 -1.45 3.11 -0.67
C VAL A 115 -0.71 3.22 -2.00
N ILE A 116 -0.43 4.44 -2.42
CA ILE A 116 0.54 4.77 -3.46
C ILE A 116 1.64 5.57 -2.80
N HIS A 117 2.86 5.07 -2.88
CA HIS A 117 4.01 5.68 -2.22
C HIS A 117 5.18 5.74 -3.19
N ARG A 118 5.74 6.94 -3.35
CA ARG A 118 6.95 7.11 -4.16
C ARG A 118 8.14 6.52 -3.43
N ARG A 119 8.89 5.70 -4.16
CA ARG A 119 10.15 5.08 -3.76
C ARG A 119 11.24 5.63 -4.67
N SER A 120 12.37 6.05 -4.12
CA SER A 120 13.54 6.46 -4.91
C SER A 120 14.63 5.41 -4.74
N ILE A 121 15.13 4.89 -5.86
CA ILE A 121 16.13 3.82 -5.89
C ILE A 121 17.40 4.38 -6.50
N SER A 122 18.51 4.29 -5.77
CA SER A 122 19.82 4.76 -6.23
C SER A 122 20.33 3.93 -7.40
N ASN A 123 21.02 4.58 -8.34
CA ASN A 123 21.77 3.90 -9.39
C ASN A 123 23.17 3.53 -8.88
N GLY A 124 23.53 2.24 -8.94
CA GLY A 124 24.83 1.74 -8.47
C GLY A 124 26.03 2.23 -9.29
N GLU A 125 25.83 2.68 -10.52
CA GLU A 125 26.89 3.24 -11.39
C GLU A 125 27.03 4.76 -11.23
N ASP A 126 25.98 5.46 -10.80
CA ASP A 126 25.95 6.92 -10.65
C ASP A 126 25.01 7.31 -9.50
N ALA A 127 25.58 7.52 -8.31
CA ALA A 127 24.83 7.86 -7.10
C ALA A 127 24.05 9.19 -7.21
N ASN A 128 24.32 10.04 -8.21
CA ASN A 128 23.55 11.28 -8.44
C ASN A 128 22.27 11.03 -9.26
N LYS A 129 22.06 9.81 -9.74
CA LYS A 129 20.85 9.42 -10.45
C LYS A 129 20.05 8.44 -9.61
N SER A 130 18.76 8.73 -9.47
CA SER A 130 17.80 7.82 -8.90
C SER A 130 16.69 7.49 -9.90
N THR A 131 16.11 6.31 -9.72
CA THR A 131 14.87 5.90 -10.38
C THR A 131 13.74 6.01 -9.39
N ASP A 132 12.75 6.86 -9.70
CA ASP A 132 11.53 6.96 -8.92
C ASP A 132 10.52 5.93 -9.42
N VAL A 133 9.91 5.21 -8.49
CA VAL A 133 8.84 4.24 -8.72
C VAL A 133 7.67 4.56 -7.79
N LEU A 134 6.44 4.55 -8.29
CA LEU A 134 5.26 4.54 -7.44
C LEU A 134 4.92 3.09 -7.09
N LEU A 135 5.13 2.75 -5.83
CA LEU A 135 4.72 1.48 -5.25
C LEU A 135 3.25 1.57 -4.85
N VAL A 136 2.45 0.62 -5.34
CA VAL A 136 1.05 0.46 -4.99
C VAL A 136 0.92 -0.72 -4.05
N ALA A 137 0.46 -0.50 -2.82
CA ALA A 137 0.31 -1.54 -1.80
C ALA A 137 -1.16 -1.72 -1.39
N LYS A 138 -1.52 -2.96 -1.05
CA LYS A 138 -2.76 -3.28 -0.32
C LYS A 138 -2.59 -2.83 1.13
N VAL A 139 -3.61 -2.17 1.70
CA VAL A 139 -3.59 -1.78 3.12
C VAL A 139 -4.08 -2.94 3.99
N GLY A 140 -3.26 -3.34 4.95
CA GLY A 140 -3.59 -4.33 5.98
C GLY A 140 -4.75 -3.86 6.85
N GLN A 141 -5.91 -4.49 6.66
CA GLN A 141 -7.08 -4.28 7.50
C GLN A 141 -6.93 -5.03 8.84
N MET A 142 -7.67 -4.63 9.87
CA MET A 142 -7.55 -5.23 11.20
C MET A 142 -7.91 -6.73 11.24
N ASP A 143 -8.85 -7.14 10.39
CA ASP A 143 -9.37 -8.50 10.27
C ASP A 143 -8.45 -9.41 9.43
N ALA A 144 -8.05 -8.94 8.25
CA ALA A 144 -7.22 -9.72 7.33
C ALA A 144 -5.73 -9.63 7.66
N ARG A 145 -5.25 -8.48 8.12
CA ARG A 145 -3.84 -8.17 8.44
C ARG A 145 -2.86 -8.42 7.28
N GLU A 146 -3.35 -8.40 6.06
CA GLU A 146 -2.54 -8.62 4.85
C GLU A 146 -2.21 -7.29 4.17
N SER A 147 -0.92 -6.95 4.11
CA SER A 147 -0.37 -5.89 3.24
C SER A 147 0.72 -6.48 2.37
N CYS A 148 0.78 -6.03 1.12
CA CYS A 148 1.81 -6.40 0.15
C CYS A 148 1.73 -5.46 -1.06
N THR A 149 2.75 -5.52 -1.90
CA THR A 149 2.82 -4.79 -3.15
C THR A 149 1.89 -5.39 -4.19
N VAL A 150 0.97 -4.57 -4.67
CA VAL A 150 -0.01 -4.89 -5.73
C VAL A 150 0.55 -4.50 -7.09
N GLY A 151 1.38 -3.46 -7.15
CA GLY A 151 2.01 -3.02 -8.38
C GLY A 151 3.12 -2.00 -8.21
N LEU A 152 3.89 -1.83 -9.27
CA LEU A 152 5.01 -0.91 -9.39
C LEU A 152 4.87 -0.14 -10.70
N VAL A 153 4.93 1.18 -10.63
CA VAL A 153 4.84 2.06 -11.81
C VAL A 153 6.09 2.93 -11.87
N LEU A 154 6.87 2.80 -12.94
CA LEU A 154 8.01 3.69 -13.19
C LEU A 154 7.52 5.14 -13.28
N ALA A 155 8.07 6.01 -12.43
CA ALA A 155 7.72 7.43 -12.37
C ALA A 155 8.74 8.31 -13.10
N THR A 156 10.02 7.95 -13.05
CA THR A 156 11.06 8.67 -13.81
C THR A 156 10.72 8.68 -15.30
N GLY A 157 10.57 9.89 -15.85
CA GLY A 157 10.24 10.09 -17.27
C GLY A 157 8.79 9.74 -17.67
N ASN A 158 7.92 9.41 -16.71
CA ASN A 158 6.54 9.01 -16.97
C ASN A 158 5.53 10.03 -16.41
N PRO A 159 4.95 10.91 -17.25
CA PRO A 159 3.98 11.90 -16.79
C PRO A 159 2.63 11.29 -16.37
N GLN A 160 2.34 10.03 -16.74
CA GLN A 160 1.09 9.34 -16.43
C GLN A 160 1.19 8.45 -15.19
N ALA A 161 2.34 8.43 -14.50
CA ALA A 161 2.62 7.46 -13.45
C ALA A 161 1.59 7.48 -12.31
N ASN A 162 1.19 8.67 -11.85
CA ASN A 162 0.20 8.81 -10.77
C ASN A 162 -1.16 8.22 -11.16
N ASP A 163 -1.64 8.50 -12.38
CA ASP A 163 -2.94 8.01 -12.84
C ASP A 163 -2.92 6.49 -13.06
N GLN A 164 -1.81 5.97 -13.58
CA GLN A 164 -1.59 4.52 -13.70
C GLN A 164 -1.56 3.83 -12.33
N ALA A 165 -0.89 4.42 -11.34
CA ALA A 165 -0.82 3.88 -9.98
C ALA A 165 -2.20 3.89 -9.30
N ARG A 166 -2.98 4.98 -9.44
CA ARG A 166 -4.37 5.06 -8.94
C ARG A 166 -5.26 4.01 -9.58
N LYS A 167 -5.16 3.85 -10.90
CA LYS A 167 -5.92 2.82 -11.62
C LYS A 167 -5.59 1.42 -11.09
N LEU A 168 -4.31 1.08 -10.93
CA LEU A 168 -3.90 -0.20 -10.37
C LEU A 168 -4.43 -0.40 -8.94
N ALA A 169 -4.36 0.63 -8.11
CA ALA A 169 -4.86 0.58 -6.74
C ALA A 169 -6.36 0.27 -6.72
N ASP A 170 -7.15 1.05 -7.46
CA ASP A 170 -8.60 0.95 -7.49
C ASP A 170 -9.10 -0.37 -8.10
N GLU A 171 -8.42 -0.89 -9.12
CA GLU A 171 -8.82 -2.11 -9.81
C GLU A 171 -8.39 -3.40 -9.09
N LYS A 172 -7.24 -3.39 -8.40
CA LYS A 172 -6.60 -4.63 -7.93
C LYS A 172 -6.48 -4.79 -6.43
N ALA A 173 -6.23 -3.72 -5.68
CA ALA A 173 -5.76 -3.86 -4.29
C ALA A 173 -6.75 -4.58 -3.36
N ARG A 174 -8.06 -4.37 -3.54
CA ARG A 174 -9.10 -5.00 -2.72
C ARG A 174 -9.09 -6.52 -2.81
N THR A 175 -8.96 -7.06 -4.02
CA THR A 175 -9.04 -8.50 -4.28
C THR A 175 -7.67 -9.19 -4.40
N PHE A 176 -6.58 -8.42 -4.41
CA PHE A 176 -5.22 -8.96 -4.47
C PHE A 176 -4.94 -9.88 -3.28
N ALA A 177 -4.50 -11.11 -3.58
CA ALA A 177 -4.13 -12.13 -2.61
C ALA A 177 -2.62 -12.09 -2.35
N CYS A 178 -2.23 -11.53 -1.21
CA CYS A 178 -0.82 -11.38 -0.83
C CYS A 178 -0.10 -12.74 -0.79
N GLY A 179 1.10 -12.77 -1.38
CA GLY A 179 1.91 -13.97 -1.48
C GLY A 179 1.45 -15.04 -2.47
N LYS A 180 0.34 -14.81 -3.18
CA LYS A 180 -0.15 -15.69 -4.25
C LYS A 180 -0.16 -14.97 -5.59
N ASP A 181 -0.70 -13.75 -5.60
CA ASP A 181 -0.79 -12.95 -6.81
C ASP A 181 0.54 -12.29 -7.11
N ARG A 182 0.84 -12.16 -8.41
CA ARG A 182 2.02 -11.45 -8.89
C ARG A 182 1.68 -9.98 -9.09
N HIS A 183 2.50 -9.09 -8.52
CA HIS A 183 2.34 -7.65 -8.69
C HIS A 183 2.44 -7.23 -10.16
N THR A 184 1.71 -6.18 -10.53
CA THR A 184 1.77 -5.61 -11.89
C THR A 184 2.91 -4.61 -12.01
N VAL A 185 3.71 -4.70 -13.07
CA VAL A 185 4.81 -3.77 -13.34
C VAL A 185 4.49 -2.95 -14.59
N ILE A 186 4.60 -1.62 -14.51
CA ILE A 186 4.48 -0.70 -15.63
C ILE A 186 5.79 0.06 -15.80
N GLY A 187 6.47 -0.15 -16.93
CA GLY A 187 7.79 0.41 -17.23
C GLY A 187 8.95 -0.49 -16.76
N ASN A 188 10.18 0.00 -16.94
CA ASN A 188 11.39 -0.70 -16.53
C ASN A 188 11.76 -0.31 -15.10
N VAL A 189 11.17 -0.97 -14.11
CA VAL A 189 11.44 -0.72 -12.68
C VAL A 189 12.66 -1.53 -12.22
N PRO A 190 13.45 -1.01 -11.25
CA PRO A 190 14.51 -1.77 -10.61
C PRO A 190 13.99 -3.06 -9.94
N ALA A 191 14.89 -4.02 -9.71
CA ALA A 191 14.55 -5.30 -9.08
C ALA A 191 13.90 -5.10 -7.71
N PHE A 192 12.80 -5.83 -7.48
CA PHE A 192 11.95 -5.74 -6.29
C PHE A 192 11.45 -7.13 -5.91
N GLY A 193 11.39 -7.41 -4.61
CA GLY A 193 10.86 -8.68 -4.12
C GLY A 193 10.91 -8.80 -2.61
N ARG A 194 10.57 -9.99 -2.11
CA ARG A 194 10.74 -10.33 -0.70
C ARG A 194 12.22 -10.30 -0.33
N VAL A 195 12.48 -9.78 0.85
CA VAL A 195 13.80 -9.80 1.47
C VAL A 195 13.77 -10.79 2.62
N ASP A 196 14.76 -11.69 2.63
CA ASP A 196 15.06 -12.46 3.83
C ASP A 196 15.88 -11.51 4.71
N ASN A 197 15.22 -10.81 5.64
CA ASN A 197 15.90 -10.05 6.69
C ASN A 197 16.48 -11.02 7.72
#